data_AF-A0A2T0K349-F1
#
_entry.id   AF-A0A2T0K349-F1
#
_cell.length_a   1.000
_cell.length_b   1.000
_cell.length_c   1.000
_cell.angle_alpha   90.00
_cell.angle_beta   90.00
_cell.angle_gamma   90.00
#
_symmetry.space_group_name_H-M   'P 1'
#
loop_
_entity.id
_entity.type
_entity.pdbx_description
1 polymer ?
#
loop_
_entity_poly.entity_id
_entity_poly.type
_entity_poly.pdbx_seq_one_letter_code
_entity_poly.pdbx_strand_id
1 'polypeptide(L)' 'MTKKLIIGDQEWGIADADAEGVVRLVREAMLNGTSVELSLYDPDGHSVIVFLNGAATSAVVLDLTKGPRPSQMS' A
#
# COMPACT_ATOMS: atom_id res chain seq x y z
N MET A 1 8.73 -11.55 1.71
CA MET A 1 7.81 -10.52 2.25
C MET A 1 7.06 -9.90 1.09
N THR A 2 5.75 -9.79 1.25
CA THR A 2 4.81 -9.17 0.31
C THR A 2 4.95 -7.65 0.40
N LYS A 3 4.82 -6.94 -0.72
CA LYS A 3 4.77 -5.48 -0.75
C LYS A 3 3.59 -4.98 0.09
N LYS A 4 3.68 -3.80 0.68
CA LYS A 4 2.67 -3.29 1.60
C LYS A 4 2.23 -1.87 1.29
N LEU A 5 0.96 -1.61 1.56
CA LEU A 5 0.37 -0.30 1.69
C LEU A 5 0.07 -0.04 3.16
N ILE A 6 0.47 1.11 3.68
CA ILE A 6 0.22 1.50 5.07
C ILE A 6 -0.61 2.78 5.07
N ILE A 7 -1.77 2.73 5.72
CA ILE A 7 -2.72 3.85 5.83
C ILE A 7 -2.99 4.06 7.32
N GLY A 8 -2.47 5.15 7.89
CA GLY A 8 -2.48 5.34 9.34
C GLY A 8 -1.66 4.25 10.05
N ASP A 9 -2.31 3.47 10.91
CA ASP A 9 -1.74 2.34 11.66
C ASP A 9 -2.06 0.96 11.03
N GLN A 10 -2.78 0.95 9.90
CA GLN A 10 -3.19 -0.28 9.22
C GLN A 10 -2.23 -0.67 8.11
N GLU A 11 -1.86 -1.94 8.07
CA GLU A 11 -1.03 -2.54 7.02
C GLU A 11 -1.86 -3.43 6.12
N TRP A 12 -1.64 -3.29 4.82
CA TRP A 12 -2.31 -4.06 3.78
C TRP A 12 -1.28 -4.66 2.84
N GLY A 13 -1.41 -5.96 2.56
CA GLY A 13 -0.59 -6.64 1.56
C GLY A 13 -0.97 -6.23 0.13
N ILE A 14 0.02 -6.21 -0.75
CA ILE A 14 -0.15 -5.96 -2.19
C ILE A 14 0.45 -7.14 -2.96
N ALA A 15 -0.32 -7.74 -3.87
CA ALA A 15 0.23 -8.75 -4.77
C ALA A 15 1.32 -8.13 -5.67
N ASP A 16 2.39 -8.89 -5.91
CA ASP A 16 3.53 -8.39 -6.69
C ASP A 16 3.14 -7.91 -8.08
N ALA A 17 2.19 -8.61 -8.71
CA ALA A 17 1.67 -8.31 -10.04
C ALA A 17 0.87 -6.98 -10.09
N ASP A 18 0.23 -6.61 -8.99
CA ASP A 18 -0.66 -5.45 -8.91
C ASP A 18 0.04 -4.21 -8.36
N ALA A 19 1.27 -4.36 -7.87
CA ALA A 19 1.99 -3.32 -7.14
C ALA A 19 2.12 -2.00 -7.90
N GLU A 20 2.45 -2.05 -9.19
CA GLU A 20 2.57 -0.83 -10.01
C GLU A 20 1.22 -0.11 -10.16
N GLY A 21 0.15 -0.88 -10.37
CA GLY A 21 -1.21 -0.36 -10.45
C GLY A 21 -1.66 0.31 -9.16
N VAL A 22 -1.41 -0.33 -8.02
CA VAL A 22 -1.71 0.22 -6.69
C VAL A 22 -0.94 1.52 -6.45
N VAL A 23 0.36 1.56 -6.76
CA VAL A 23 1.16 2.78 -6.63
C VAL A 23 0.59 3.94 -7.45
N ARG A 24 0.16 3.66 -8.69
CA ARG A 24 -0.44 4.67 -9.57
C ARG A 24 -1.74 5.22 -8.99
N LEU A 25 -2.65 4.34 -8.56
CA LEU A 25 -3.95 4.73 -8.01
C LEU A 25 -3.81 5.51 -6.70
N VAL A 26 -2.94 5.06 -5.79
CA VAL A 26 -2.65 5.76 -4.54
C VAL A 26 -2.09 7.15 -4.82
N ARG A 27 -1.12 7.27 -5.75
CA ARG A 27 -0.56 8.56 -6.15
C ARG A 27 -1.63 9.49 -6.71
N GLU A 28 -2.47 8.98 -7.60
CA GLU A 28 -3.56 9.75 -8.22
C GLU A 28 -4.55 10.26 -7.16
N ALA A 29 -4.98 9.40 -6.25
CA ALA A 29 -5.87 9.76 -5.14
C ALA A 29 -5.27 10.88 -4.29
N MET A 30 -4.02 10.70 -3.84
CA MET A 30 -3.36 11.65 -2.93
C MET A 30 -3.05 12.99 -3.60
N LEU A 31 -2.75 13.03 -4.90
CA LEU A 31 -2.47 14.28 -5.61
C LEU A 31 -3.74 15.05 -5.96
N ASN A 32 -4.81 14.36 -6.33
CA ASN A 32 -6.03 14.98 -6.84
C ASN A 32 -7.14 15.09 -5.80
N GLY A 33 -6.94 14.54 -4.60
CA GLY A 33 -7.97 14.47 -3.56
C GLY A 33 -9.15 13.57 -3.94
N THR A 34 -8.93 12.58 -4.80
CA THR A 34 -10.00 11.67 -5.27
C THR A 34 -10.09 10.41 -4.41
N SER A 35 -11.20 9.68 -4.56
CA SER A 35 -11.35 8.36 -3.95
C SER A 35 -11.03 7.27 -4.97
N VAL A 36 -10.29 6.25 -4.55
CA VAL A 36 -9.94 5.07 -5.36
C VAL A 36 -10.27 3.79 -4.62
N GLU A 37 -10.55 2.74 -5.39
CA GLU A 37 -10.73 1.38 -4.91
C GLU A 37 -9.44 0.59 -5.09
N LEU A 38 -9.00 -0.12 -4.05
CA LEU A 38 -7.77 -0.91 -4.05
C LEU A 38 -8.07 -2.35 -3.64
N SER A 39 -7.71 -3.30 -4.48
CA SER A 39 -7.69 -4.72 -4.12
C SER A 39 -6.39 -5.03 -3.37
N LEU A 40 -6.50 -5.35 -2.09
CA LEU A 40 -5.38 -5.57 -1.17
C LEU A 40 -5.58 -6.87 -0.40
N TYR A 41 -4.64 -7.18 0.49
CA TYR A 41 -4.71 -8.31 1.41
C TYR A 41 -4.71 -7.83 2.86
N ASP A 42 -5.56 -8.42 3.70
CA ASP A 42 -5.53 -8.21 5.15
C ASP A 42 -4.32 -8.93 5.79
N PRO A 43 -4.07 -8.76 7.11
CA PRO A 43 -2.98 -9.45 7.81
C PRO A 43 -3.06 -10.98 7.78
N ASP A 44 -4.25 -11.55 7.60
CA ASP A 44 -4.49 -12.99 7.49
C ASP A 44 -4.32 -13.50 6.05
N GLY A 45 -4.11 -12.61 5.08
CA GLY A 45 -3.90 -12.91 3.67
C GLY A 45 -5.18 -13.05 2.86
N HIS A 46 -6.33 -12.62 3.38
CA HIS A 46 -7.57 -12.58 2.62
C HIS A 46 -7.61 -11.38 1.68
N SER A 47 -8.14 -11.57 0.47
CA SER A 47 -8.36 -10.47 -0.46
C SER A 47 -9.50 -9.59 0.04
N VAL A 48 -9.23 -8.29 0.13
CA VAL A 48 -10.16 -7.26 0.59
C VAL A 48 -10.15 -6.07 -0.35
N ILE A 49 -11.22 -5.29 -0.33
CA ILE A 49 -11.32 -4.01 -1.03
C ILE A 49 -11.18 -2.88 -0.02
N VAL A 50 -10.22 -1.99 -0.26
CA VAL A 50 -9.98 -0.79 0.56
C VAL A 50 -10.27 0.45 -0.28
N PHE A 51 -11.15 1.31 0.23
CA PHE A 51 -11.41 2.61 -0.37
C PHE A 51 -10.49 3.66 0.26
N LEU A 52 -9.61 4.23 -0.56
CA LEU A 52 -8.71 5.31 -0.15
C LEU A 52 -9.30 6.65 -0.62
N ASN A 53 -9.62 7.54 0.32
CA ASN A 53 -9.96 8.93 0.02
C ASN A 53 -8.73 9.82 0.18
N GLY A 54 -8.16 10.27 -0.94
CA GLY A 54 -6.94 11.10 -0.92
C GLY A 54 -7.12 12.52 -0.39
N ALA A 55 -8.35 13.05 -0.33
CA ALA A 55 -8.60 14.36 0.28
C ALA A 55 -8.66 14.29 1.82
N ALA A 56 -9.06 13.13 2.37
CA ALA A 56 -9.18 12.91 3.81
C ALA A 56 -7.95 12.23 4.43
N THR A 57 -7.18 11.50 3.63
CA THR A 57 -6.03 10.74 4.11
C THR A 57 -4.81 11.64 4.21
N SER A 58 -4.22 11.74 5.41
CA SER A 58 -3.07 12.63 5.65
C SER A 58 -1.76 12.10 5.07
N ALA A 59 -1.55 10.78 5.11
CA ALA A 59 -0.35 10.13 4.61
C ALA A 59 -0.61 8.66 4.28
N VAL A 60 0.14 8.16 3.29
CA VAL A 60 0.17 6.76 2.89
C VAL A 60 1.62 6.36 2.65
N VAL A 61 2.03 5.19 3.14
CA VAL A 61 3.37 4.64 2.90
C VAL A 61 3.25 3.41 2.00
N LEU A 62 4.08 3.35 0.97
CA LEU A 62 4.23 2.21 0.08
C LEU A 62 5.58 1.55 0.36
N ASP A 63 5.56 0.39 1.02
CA ASP A 63 6.74 -0.45 1.15
C ASP A 63 6.78 -1.45 0.00
N LEU A 64 7.57 -1.11 -1.02
CA LEU A 64 7.75 -1.93 -2.22
C LEU A 64 8.99 -2.83 -2.14
N THR A 65 9.69 -2.85 -1.00
CA THR A 65 10.93 -3.61 -0.85
C THR A 65 10.62 -5.10 -0.67
N LYS A 66 11.30 -5.95 -1.46
CA LYS A 66 11.30 -7.40 -1.27
C LYS A 66 12.42 -7.79 -0.28
N GLY A 67 12.13 -7.82 1.02
CA GLY A 67 13.01 -8.43 2.03
C GLY A 67 14.09 -7.51 2.65
N PRO A 68 14.76 -7.97 3.73
CA PRO A 68 15.44 -7.10 4.69
C PRO A 68 16.65 -6.39 4.07
N ARG A 69 16.93 -5.16 4.51
CA ARG A 69 18.15 -4.43 4.16
C ARG A 69 19.39 -5.28 4.50
N PRO A 70 20.29 -5.59 3.56
CA PRO A 70 21.53 -6.26 3.89
C PRO A 70 22.54 -5.32 4.58
N SER A 71 23.02 -5.74 5.76
CA SER A 71 24.23 -5.33 6.52
C SER A 71 24.25 -3.92 7.15
N GLN A 72 24.70 -3.65 8.39
CA GLN A 72 25.79 -4.22 9.21
C GLN A 72 25.50 -4.06 10.72
N MET A 73 25.96 -5.02 11.55
CA MET A 73 27.05 -4.84 12.52
C MET A 73 27.34 -6.18 13.22
N SER A 74 28.50 -6.75 12.89
CA SER A 74 29.27 -7.63 13.78
C SER A 74 30.26 -6.78 14.57
#